data_AF-A0A1C0ZZ17-F1
#
_entry.id   AF-A0A1C0ZZ17-F1
#
_cell.length_a   1.000
_cell.length_b   1.000
_cell.length_c   1.000
_cell.angle_alpha   90.00
_cell.angle_beta   90.00
_cell.angle_gamma   90.00
#
_symmetry.space_group_name_H-M   'P 1'
#
loop_
_entity.id
_entity.type
_entity.pdbx_description
1 polymer ?
#
loop_
_entity_poly.entity_id
_entity_poly.type
_entity_poly.pdbx_seq_one_letter_code
_entity_poly.pdbx_strand_id
1 'polypeptide(L)'
;MTWNNFQSLGIKYSWSETEGLLIWTNKDIPPPIQSSPIVQDLTNKRNLGSYTASLTTDTISINNTTINNSTEPYPFLTYHDVTYMPLTWRFVHDLLHLDIKYSDANGLSLIGGQNIMYTIIGDDDSALYLNTAQYSDPAKAILRMDKSNYQLSWESQSDTDNLIQANANHPFGGKPIQLQRVGRDLLFNNIKLYSLTDEDVMEMGSWGAPVQTFTKFDAGDQGVIISINLTLQVAAIGPNYGRTFNFLIRNGLATELEFFHQKIDRVIPNPDGSVWIASDILPSRYGFMAGSARLGLLDQEGHVRMINDQLHESDVITLGISNPALPNPADKDGSLYIILNGISQQDFKEQGTAGLYMLNTNLQTERLSDHLFGQYYLDNQRHIFIKHPNNTIENYVTGEVRTWFDYELAQMK
;
A
#
# COMPACT_ATOMS: atom_id res chain seq x y z
N MET A 1 26.08 9.85 15.48
CA MET A 1 24.87 9.52 16.28
C MET A 1 25.22 8.38 17.22
N THR A 2 24.72 8.36 18.47
CA THR A 2 25.00 7.26 19.41
C THR A 2 24.18 6.00 19.06
N TRP A 3 24.52 4.84 19.63
CA TRP A 3 23.73 3.62 19.46
C TRP A 3 22.26 3.83 19.83
N ASN A 4 21.97 4.54 20.93
CA ASN A 4 20.59 4.86 21.35
C ASN A 4 19.85 5.68 20.27
N ASN A 5 20.52 6.67 19.67
CA ASN A 5 19.92 7.48 18.60
C ASN A 5 19.57 6.63 17.37
N PHE A 6 20.45 5.72 16.97
CA PHE A 6 20.19 4.82 15.85
C PHE A 6 19.00 3.90 16.15
N GLN A 7 18.95 3.29 17.33
CA GLN A 7 17.83 2.44 17.74
C GLN A 7 16.50 3.17 17.69
N SER A 8 16.44 4.40 18.20
CA SER A 8 15.17 5.14 18.20
C SER A 8 14.74 5.70 16.85
N LEU A 9 15.65 5.81 15.90
CA LEU A 9 15.31 6.11 14.51
C LEU A 9 14.94 4.84 13.74
N GLY A 10 14.99 3.66 14.37
CA GLY A 10 14.80 2.39 13.70
C GLY A 10 15.88 2.10 12.67
N ILE A 11 17.12 2.52 12.94
CA ILE A 11 18.28 2.30 12.06
C ILE A 11 19.24 1.33 12.75
N LYS A 12 19.76 0.39 11.97
CA LYS A 12 20.82 -0.53 12.35
C LYS A 12 22.10 -0.21 11.61
N TYR A 13 23.23 -0.62 12.20
CA TYR A 13 24.53 -0.50 11.57
C TYR A 13 25.44 -1.67 11.96
N SER A 14 26.44 -1.93 11.13
CA SER A 14 27.59 -2.77 11.43
C SER A 14 28.84 -2.14 10.84
N TRP A 15 30.00 -2.48 11.42
CA TRP A 15 31.28 -2.06 10.89
C TRP A 15 32.31 -3.17 11.04
N SER A 16 33.13 -3.37 10.01
CA SER A 16 34.34 -4.18 10.05
C SER A 16 35.40 -3.61 9.11
N GLU A 17 36.67 -3.94 9.34
CA GLU A 17 37.76 -3.54 8.43
C GLU A 17 37.56 -4.06 7.00
N THR A 18 36.89 -5.20 6.85
CA THR A 18 36.68 -5.86 5.54
C THR A 18 35.46 -5.35 4.80
N GLU A 19 34.36 -5.05 5.50
CA GLU A 19 33.08 -4.67 4.89
C GLU A 19 32.82 -3.17 4.91
N GLY A 20 33.56 -2.41 5.74
CA GLY A 20 33.33 -0.99 5.98
C GLY A 20 32.09 -0.74 6.85
N LEU A 21 31.53 0.47 6.75
CA LEU A 21 30.33 0.91 7.47
C LEU A 21 29.07 0.54 6.69
N LEU A 22 28.25 -0.34 7.25
CA LEU A 22 26.95 -0.69 6.72
C LEU A 22 25.87 -0.05 7.59
N ILE A 23 24.89 0.60 6.97
CA ILE A 23 23.74 1.24 7.62
C ILE A 23 22.47 0.76 6.92
N TRP A 24 21.43 0.40 7.67
CA TRP A 24 20.16 -0.01 7.07
C TRP A 24 18.98 0.29 8.01
N THR A 25 17.79 0.41 7.43
CA THR A 25 16.55 0.48 8.20
C THR A 25 16.34 -0.83 8.96
N ASN A 26 15.76 -0.76 10.16
CA ASN A 26 15.45 -1.97 10.91
C ASN A 26 14.36 -2.77 10.17
N LYS A 27 14.68 -4.03 9.86
CA LYS A 27 13.80 -4.98 9.16
C LYS A 27 13.29 -6.10 10.07
N ASP A 28 13.44 -5.96 11.38
CA ASP A 28 12.91 -6.93 12.35
C ASP A 28 11.38 -7.01 12.23
N ILE A 29 10.84 -8.22 12.34
CA ILE A 29 9.40 -8.48 12.30
C ILE A 29 9.02 -9.30 13.55
N PRO A 30 8.17 -8.76 14.45
CA PRO A 30 7.63 -7.40 14.43
C PRO A 30 8.73 -6.35 14.70
N PRO A 31 8.61 -5.14 14.15
CA PRO A 31 9.54 -4.06 14.45
C PRO A 31 9.48 -3.72 15.94
N PRO A 32 10.61 -3.38 16.59
CA PRO A 32 10.63 -3.08 18.01
C PRO A 32 9.85 -1.80 18.31
N ILE A 33 9.00 -1.87 19.33
CA ILE A 33 8.24 -0.73 19.86
C ILE A 33 9.08 -0.04 20.94
N GLN A 34 9.21 1.28 20.83
CA GLN A 34 9.97 2.05 21.82
C GLN A 34 9.10 2.40 23.03
N SER A 35 9.55 2.03 24.22
CA SER A 35 8.81 2.26 25.47
C SER A 35 9.17 3.57 26.18
N SER A 36 10.20 4.29 25.73
CA SER A 36 10.68 5.53 26.36
C SER A 36 11.39 6.45 25.36
N PRO A 37 11.34 7.78 25.55
CA PRO A 37 12.05 8.73 24.71
C PRO A 37 13.57 8.66 24.92
N ILE A 38 14.34 9.07 23.91
CA ILE A 38 15.78 9.31 24.10
C ILE A 38 15.96 10.58 24.91
N VAL A 39 16.75 10.48 25.98
CA VAL A 39 17.27 11.64 26.69
C VAL A 39 18.64 11.99 26.12
N GLN A 40 18.74 13.16 25.48
CA GLN A 40 20.03 13.71 25.08
C GLN A 40 20.62 14.53 26.24
N ASP A 41 21.90 14.35 26.51
CA ASP A 41 22.65 15.26 27.37
C ASP A 41 22.89 16.58 26.61
N LEU A 42 22.17 17.62 27.04
CA LEU A 42 22.26 18.98 26.46
C LEU A 42 23.24 19.87 27.23
N THR A 43 24.15 19.31 28.03
CA THR A 43 25.14 20.10 28.74
C THR A 43 25.96 20.94 27.76
N ASN A 44 25.96 22.25 27.98
CA ASN A 44 26.57 23.24 27.10
C ASN A 44 28.10 23.36 27.31
N LYS A 45 28.78 22.23 27.49
CA LYS A 45 30.23 22.22 27.68
C LYS A 45 30.92 22.56 26.35
N ARG A 46 31.32 23.82 26.22
CA ARG A 46 32.08 24.29 25.05
C ARG A 46 33.43 23.56 24.98
N ASN A 47 33.63 22.82 23.89
CA ASN A 47 34.97 22.34 23.52
C ASN A 47 35.78 23.53 22.98
N LEU A 48 36.77 23.99 23.75
CA LEU A 48 37.61 25.15 23.41
C LEU A 48 38.75 24.80 22.44
N GLY A 49 38.92 23.53 22.08
CA GLY A 49 39.94 23.07 21.13
C GLY A 49 39.53 23.30 19.69
N SER A 50 40.54 23.52 18.83
CA SER A 50 40.39 23.39 17.38
C SER A 50 40.64 21.94 17.01
N TYR A 51 39.81 21.40 16.12
CA TYR A 51 39.88 20.00 15.68
C TYR A 51 39.76 19.92 14.17
N THR A 52 40.36 18.88 13.60
CA THR A 52 40.29 18.59 12.16
C THR A 52 39.52 17.29 11.95
N ALA A 53 38.54 17.31 11.07
CA ALA A 53 37.88 16.12 10.54
C ALA A 53 38.49 15.77 9.17
N SER A 54 38.51 14.49 8.82
CA SER A 54 38.97 14.00 7.52
C SER A 54 37.83 13.34 6.77
N LEU A 55 37.94 13.23 5.45
CA LEU A 55 37.03 12.36 4.69
C LEU A 55 37.19 10.92 5.17
N THR A 56 36.07 10.23 5.33
CA THR A 56 36.08 8.78 5.61
C THR A 56 36.61 8.03 4.39
N THR A 57 37.57 7.14 4.62
CA THR A 57 38.13 6.23 3.60
C THR A 57 37.49 4.85 3.60
N ASP A 58 36.67 4.55 4.62
CA ASP A 58 35.94 3.29 4.71
C ASP A 58 34.91 3.18 3.59
N THR A 59 34.67 1.96 3.12
CA THR A 59 33.51 1.65 2.29
C THR A 59 32.24 1.94 3.07
N ILE A 60 31.28 2.64 2.47
CA ILE A 60 30.00 2.98 3.11
C ILE A 60 28.88 2.42 2.25
N SER A 61 27.94 1.70 2.87
CA SER A 61 26.70 1.28 2.21
C SER A 61 25.49 1.61 3.07
N ILE A 62 24.44 2.13 2.44
CA ILE A 62 23.15 2.43 3.08
C ILE A 62 22.07 1.63 2.36
N ASN A 63 21.31 0.78 3.07
CA ASN A 63 20.27 -0.08 2.51
C ASN A 63 20.73 -0.82 1.22
N ASN A 64 21.95 -1.37 1.26
CA ASN A 64 22.65 -2.05 0.15
C ASN A 64 23.11 -1.15 -1.01
N THR A 65 22.92 0.17 -0.93
CA THR A 65 23.50 1.13 -1.88
C THR A 65 24.88 1.57 -1.41
N THR A 66 25.92 1.20 -2.15
CA THR A 66 27.29 1.68 -1.90
C THR A 66 27.43 3.16 -2.25
N ILE A 67 28.02 3.94 -1.35
CA ILE A 67 28.16 5.38 -1.47
C ILE A 67 29.57 5.72 -1.97
N ASN A 68 29.66 6.47 -3.07
CA ASN A 68 30.92 7.06 -3.49
C ASN A 68 31.17 8.36 -2.74
N ASN A 69 31.73 8.24 -1.53
CA ASN A 69 31.92 9.37 -0.61
C ASN A 69 32.73 10.53 -1.21
N SER A 70 33.65 10.25 -2.13
CA SER A 70 34.52 11.27 -2.75
C SER A 70 33.78 12.24 -3.68
N THR A 71 32.62 11.82 -4.20
CA THR A 71 31.80 12.62 -5.12
C THR A 71 30.58 13.23 -4.44
N GLU A 72 30.37 12.96 -3.16
CA GLU A 72 29.24 13.51 -2.41
C GLU A 72 29.44 15.01 -2.14
N PRO A 73 28.45 15.87 -2.43
CA PRO A 73 28.51 17.29 -2.07
C PRO A 73 28.67 17.51 -0.57
N TYR A 74 28.08 16.61 0.22
CA TYR A 74 28.20 16.53 1.68
C TYR A 74 28.71 15.13 2.01
N PRO A 75 30.03 14.94 2.17
CA PRO A 75 30.61 13.63 2.41
C PRO A 75 30.54 13.24 3.89
N PHE A 76 30.69 11.94 4.13
CA PHE A 76 30.97 11.38 5.44
C PHE A 76 32.35 11.79 5.91
N LEU A 77 32.41 12.19 7.18
CA LEU A 77 33.62 12.67 7.83
C LEU A 77 33.99 11.77 9.00
N THR A 78 35.28 11.48 9.17
CA THR A 78 35.79 10.81 10.35
C THR A 78 36.43 11.83 11.29
N TYR A 79 36.07 11.74 12.57
CA TYR A 79 36.64 12.56 13.64
C TYR A 79 36.65 11.76 14.95
N HIS A 80 37.83 11.66 15.59
CA HIS A 80 38.07 10.81 16.77
C HIS A 80 37.54 9.38 16.59
N ASP A 81 37.89 8.76 15.46
CA ASP A 81 37.48 7.39 15.10
C ASP A 81 35.95 7.17 15.06
N VAL A 82 35.19 8.27 14.92
CA VAL A 82 33.75 8.25 14.70
C VAL A 82 33.46 8.78 13.30
N THR A 83 32.71 8.02 12.53
CA THR A 83 32.20 8.43 11.21
C THR A 83 30.88 9.17 11.36
N TYR A 84 30.83 10.40 10.86
CA TYR A 84 29.68 11.29 10.89
C TYR A 84 28.95 11.23 9.56
N MET A 85 27.70 10.78 9.63
CA MET A 85 26.78 10.79 8.51
C MET A 85 26.19 12.18 8.31
N PRO A 86 26.23 12.75 7.09
CA PRO A 86 25.56 14.00 6.79
C PRO A 86 24.04 13.79 6.66
N LEU A 87 23.27 14.71 7.24
CA LEU A 87 21.80 14.64 7.25
C LEU A 87 21.21 15.25 5.97
N THR A 88 21.57 14.70 4.81
CA THR A 88 20.99 15.12 3.53
C THR A 88 19.66 14.42 3.27
N TRP A 89 18.81 15.03 2.43
CA TRP A 89 17.56 14.40 1.98
C TRP A 89 17.81 13.01 1.39
N ARG A 90 18.83 12.89 0.52
CA ARG A 90 19.22 11.62 -0.09
C ARG A 90 19.51 10.52 0.93
N PHE A 91 20.26 10.83 1.99
CA PHE A 91 20.64 9.81 2.98
C PHE A 91 19.52 9.48 3.95
N VAL A 92 18.85 10.51 4.46
CA VAL A 92 17.86 10.38 5.54
C VAL A 92 16.51 9.93 4.99
N HIS A 93 16.01 10.60 3.96
CA HIS A 93 14.70 10.35 3.40
C HIS A 93 14.75 9.25 2.33
N ASP A 94 15.54 9.43 1.28
CA ASP A 94 15.47 8.52 0.12
C ASP A 94 16.05 7.13 0.45
N LEU A 95 17.21 7.08 1.12
CA LEU A 95 17.88 5.82 1.43
C LEU A 95 17.49 5.21 2.78
N LEU A 96 17.16 6.00 3.81
CA LEU A 96 16.81 5.49 5.14
C LEU A 96 15.32 5.59 5.47
N HIS A 97 14.50 6.13 4.57
CA HIS A 97 13.04 6.24 4.74
C HIS A 97 12.63 6.89 6.06
N LEU A 98 13.45 7.84 6.54
CA LEU A 98 13.12 8.68 7.67
C LEU A 98 12.38 9.93 7.18
N ASP A 99 11.45 10.38 8.02
CA ASP A 99 10.86 11.70 7.88
C ASP A 99 11.85 12.77 8.37
N ILE A 100 12.03 13.83 7.59
CA ILE A 100 12.80 15.01 7.97
C ILE A 100 11.90 16.24 7.88
N LYS A 101 11.73 16.94 8.99
CA LYS A 101 10.81 18.10 9.09
C LYS A 101 11.51 19.27 9.74
N TYR A 102 11.23 20.48 9.27
CA TYR A 102 11.66 21.70 9.93
C TYR A 102 10.44 22.52 10.33
N SER A 103 10.49 23.10 11.53
CA SER A 103 9.56 24.15 11.94
C SER A 103 10.31 25.18 12.78
N ASP A 104 9.85 26.43 12.78
CA ASP A 104 10.46 27.47 13.62
C ASP A 104 10.37 27.13 15.11
N ALA A 105 9.31 26.41 15.52
CA ALA A 105 9.08 26.03 16.91
C ALA A 105 9.99 24.88 17.38
N ASN A 106 10.15 23.83 16.55
CA ASN A 106 10.84 22.60 16.97
C ASN A 106 12.21 22.40 16.31
N GLY A 107 12.61 23.29 15.39
CA GLY A 107 13.81 23.12 14.58
C GLY A 107 13.73 21.91 13.65
N LEU A 108 14.89 21.32 13.35
CA LEU A 108 15.00 20.12 12.53
C LEU A 108 14.63 18.88 13.34
N SER A 109 13.63 18.14 12.86
CA SER A 109 13.17 16.87 13.43
C SER A 109 13.46 15.73 12.47
N LEU A 110 13.96 14.62 13.01
CA LEU A 110 14.12 13.34 12.33
C LEU A 110 13.19 12.33 12.96
N ILE A 111 12.32 11.72 12.16
CA ILE A 111 11.30 10.80 12.65
C ILE A 111 11.48 9.46 11.93
N GLY A 112 11.69 8.40 12.71
CA GLY A 112 11.74 7.04 12.22
C GLY A 112 11.60 6.04 13.35
N GLY A 113 11.50 4.76 13.01
CA GLY A 113 11.42 3.68 13.98
C GLY A 113 10.18 3.71 14.89
N GLN A 114 9.12 4.41 14.48
CA GLN A 114 7.81 4.40 15.15
C GLN A 114 6.90 3.44 14.38
N ASN A 115 6.36 2.41 15.04
CA ASN A 115 5.82 1.24 14.34
C ASN A 115 4.49 0.72 14.90
N ILE A 116 3.76 1.51 15.69
CA ILE A 116 2.45 1.09 16.22
C ILE A 116 1.34 1.20 15.17
N MET A 117 1.33 2.23 14.32
CA MET A 117 0.30 2.44 13.30
C MET A 117 0.64 1.68 12.01
N TYR A 118 -0.26 0.80 11.57
CA TYR A 118 -0.20 0.15 10.26
C TYR A 118 -1.19 0.80 9.29
N THR A 119 -1.98 0.02 8.56
CA THR A 119 -2.79 0.51 7.45
C THR A 119 -4.09 1.12 7.94
N ILE A 120 -4.58 2.14 7.23
CA ILE A 120 -5.95 2.65 7.38
C ILE A 120 -6.87 1.58 6.76
N ILE A 121 -7.81 1.07 7.55
CA ILE A 121 -8.71 -0.02 7.16
C ILE A 121 -10.14 0.42 6.90
N GLY A 122 -10.48 1.67 7.23
CA GLY A 122 -11.83 2.18 7.13
C GLY A 122 -11.96 3.57 7.73
N ASP A 123 -13.11 4.18 7.49
CA ASP A 123 -13.46 5.49 8.02
C ASP A 123 -14.98 5.65 8.19
N ASP A 124 -15.35 6.70 8.91
CA ASP A 124 -16.70 7.25 8.95
C ASP A 124 -16.66 8.78 8.85
N ASP A 125 -17.80 9.44 9.06
CA ASP A 125 -17.91 10.90 8.97
C ASP A 125 -16.98 11.66 9.94
N SER A 126 -16.55 11.00 11.01
CA SER A 126 -15.79 11.58 12.12
C SER A 126 -14.36 11.05 12.27
N ALA A 127 -14.07 9.82 11.81
CA ALA A 127 -12.81 9.16 12.16
C ALA A 127 -12.22 8.27 11.06
N LEU A 128 -10.91 8.07 11.15
CA LEU A 128 -10.17 6.99 10.48
C LEU A 128 -9.91 5.84 11.46
N TYR A 129 -9.89 4.62 10.94
CA TYR A 129 -9.59 3.41 11.70
C TYR A 129 -8.34 2.74 11.14
N LEU A 130 -7.40 2.36 12.00
CA LEU A 130 -6.12 1.78 11.62
C LEU A 130 -5.84 0.47 12.37
N ASN A 131 -5.27 -0.50 11.68
CA ASN A 131 -4.68 -1.68 12.32
C ASN A 131 -3.41 -1.29 13.09
N THR A 132 -3.08 -2.04 14.15
CA THR A 132 -1.91 -1.73 14.99
C THR A 132 -0.96 -2.91 15.22
N ALA A 133 0.27 -2.61 15.65
CA ALA A 133 1.27 -3.60 16.08
C ALA A 133 0.86 -4.41 17.31
N GLN A 134 -0.15 -3.92 18.04
CA GLN A 134 -0.64 -4.55 19.25
C GLN A 134 -1.85 -5.45 18.97
N TYR A 135 -2.03 -5.92 17.73
CA TYR A 135 -3.14 -6.78 17.32
C TYR A 135 -3.33 -8.05 18.16
N SER A 136 -2.29 -8.51 18.89
CA SER A 136 -2.41 -9.62 19.84
C SER A 136 -3.15 -9.26 21.12
N ASP A 137 -3.28 -7.98 21.44
CA ASP A 137 -4.12 -7.44 22.51
C ASP A 137 -5.46 -7.00 21.88
N PRO A 138 -6.57 -7.73 22.12
CA PRO A 138 -7.86 -7.42 21.51
C PRO A 138 -8.40 -6.03 21.87
N ALA A 139 -7.94 -5.43 22.98
CA ALA A 139 -8.34 -4.08 23.39
C ALA A 139 -7.54 -2.98 22.66
N LYS A 140 -6.49 -3.34 21.92
CA LYS A 140 -5.60 -2.41 21.21
C LYS A 140 -5.41 -2.78 19.74
N ALA A 141 -6.28 -3.64 19.21
CA ALA A 141 -6.19 -4.11 17.84
C ALA A 141 -6.37 -2.97 16.82
N ILE A 142 -7.23 -2.00 17.15
CA ILE A 142 -7.55 -0.86 16.31
C ILE A 142 -7.21 0.45 17.00
N LEU A 143 -6.74 1.39 16.20
CA LEU A 143 -6.63 2.79 16.57
C LEU A 143 -7.68 3.59 15.83
N ARG A 144 -8.53 4.31 16.57
CA ARG A 144 -9.45 5.30 16.02
C ARG A 144 -8.81 6.67 16.10
N MET A 145 -8.82 7.42 15.00
CA MET A 145 -8.33 8.79 14.92
C MET A 145 -9.46 9.73 14.50
N ASP A 146 -9.78 10.71 15.34
CA ASP A 146 -10.73 11.77 14.99
C ASP A 146 -10.16 12.65 13.86
N LYS A 147 -10.92 12.83 12.78
CA LYS A 147 -10.51 13.59 11.59
C LYS A 147 -10.40 15.10 11.86
N SER A 148 -11.11 15.62 12.87
CA SER A 148 -11.18 17.07 13.14
C SER A 148 -10.07 17.57 14.05
N ASN A 149 -9.65 16.75 15.01
CA ASN A 149 -8.71 17.17 16.05
C ASN A 149 -7.54 16.19 16.26
N TYR A 150 -7.50 15.08 15.52
CA TYR A 150 -6.44 14.08 15.56
C TYR A 150 -6.27 13.41 16.94
N GLN A 151 -7.31 13.43 17.78
CA GLN A 151 -7.32 12.63 19.01
C GLN A 151 -7.42 11.15 18.68
N LEU A 152 -6.68 10.35 19.45
CA LEU A 152 -6.60 8.91 19.30
C LEU A 152 -7.32 8.20 20.45
N SER A 153 -8.00 7.10 20.13
CA SER A 153 -8.52 6.14 21.11
C SER A 153 -8.20 4.70 20.67
N TRP A 154 -8.00 3.83 21.66
CA TRP A 154 -7.95 2.40 21.43
C TRP A 154 -9.36 1.87 21.23
N GLU A 155 -9.56 1.11 20.16
CA GLU A 155 -10.82 0.40 19.91
C GLU A 155 -10.57 -1.10 19.87
N SER A 156 -11.63 -1.84 20.23
CA SER A 156 -11.60 -3.29 20.20
C SER A 156 -11.80 -3.84 18.79
N GLN A 157 -11.41 -5.10 18.57
CA GLN A 157 -11.58 -5.74 17.27
C GLN A 157 -13.05 -5.86 16.81
N SER A 158 -14.03 -5.84 17.71
CA SER A 158 -15.45 -6.04 17.34
C SER A 158 -16.02 -4.91 16.47
N ASP A 159 -15.44 -3.72 16.49
CA ASP A 159 -15.86 -2.61 15.61
C ASP A 159 -15.33 -2.78 14.18
N THR A 160 -14.30 -3.61 13.99
CA THR A 160 -13.68 -3.92 12.69
C THR A 160 -14.56 -4.84 11.84
N ASP A 161 -15.25 -5.79 12.48
CA ASP A 161 -16.08 -6.76 11.77
C ASP A 161 -17.22 -6.07 10.99
N ASN A 162 -17.72 -4.94 11.50
CA ASN A 162 -18.72 -4.12 10.81
C ASN A 162 -18.14 -3.45 9.54
N LEU A 163 -16.90 -2.95 9.60
CA LEU A 163 -16.20 -2.37 8.45
C LEU A 163 -15.93 -3.44 7.37
N ILE A 164 -15.48 -4.63 7.78
CA ILE A 164 -15.22 -5.76 6.87
C ILE A 164 -16.53 -6.24 6.21
N GLN A 165 -17.63 -6.35 6.96
CA GLN A 165 -18.92 -6.73 6.39
C GLN A 165 -19.51 -5.68 5.44
N ALA A 166 -19.30 -4.39 5.72
CA ALA A 166 -19.74 -3.32 4.82
C ALA A 166 -19.05 -3.41 3.45
N ASN A 167 -17.78 -3.83 3.40
CA ASN A 167 -17.04 -3.98 2.15
C ASN A 167 -17.62 -5.06 1.22
N ALA A 168 -18.12 -6.16 1.81
CA ALA A 168 -18.79 -7.22 1.05
C ALA A 168 -20.11 -6.77 0.39
N ASN A 169 -20.72 -5.69 0.90
CA ASN A 169 -21.99 -5.15 0.43
C ASN A 169 -21.85 -3.86 -0.38
N HIS A 170 -20.62 -3.52 -0.81
CA HIS A 170 -20.36 -2.30 -1.56
C HIS A 170 -21.20 -2.24 -2.85
N PRO A 171 -21.78 -1.07 -3.24
CA PRO A 171 -22.67 -0.96 -4.40
C PRO A 171 -22.08 -1.46 -5.73
N PHE A 172 -20.78 -1.21 -5.92
CA PHE A 172 -19.99 -1.67 -7.09
C PHE A 172 -19.19 -2.95 -6.83
N GLY A 173 -19.45 -3.61 -5.69
CA GLY A 173 -18.90 -4.91 -5.35
C GLY A 173 -19.63 -6.04 -6.06
N GLY A 174 -18.94 -7.17 -6.21
CA GLY A 174 -19.51 -8.35 -6.85
C GLY A 174 -20.44 -9.13 -5.91
N LYS A 175 -21.51 -9.68 -6.46
CA LYS A 175 -22.51 -10.50 -5.74
C LYS A 175 -22.24 -11.99 -5.99
N PRO A 176 -22.19 -12.83 -4.95
CA PRO A 176 -22.08 -14.28 -5.13
C PRO A 176 -23.25 -14.83 -5.95
N ILE A 177 -22.96 -15.73 -6.89
CA ILE A 177 -23.97 -16.42 -7.70
C ILE A 177 -23.67 -17.93 -7.78
N GLN A 178 -24.59 -18.67 -8.39
CA GLN A 178 -24.37 -20.05 -8.81
C GLN A 178 -24.40 -20.14 -10.33
N LEU A 179 -23.52 -20.97 -10.89
CA LEU A 179 -23.52 -21.29 -12.31
C LEU A 179 -24.17 -22.66 -12.52
N GLN A 180 -24.86 -22.82 -13.64
CA GLN A 180 -25.35 -24.13 -14.05
C GLN A 180 -24.16 -24.95 -14.55
N ARG A 181 -24.03 -26.17 -14.03
CA ARG A 181 -23.01 -27.12 -14.50
C ARG A 181 -23.65 -28.19 -15.38
N VAL A 182 -23.18 -28.31 -16.62
CA VAL A 182 -23.55 -29.38 -17.56
C VAL A 182 -22.30 -30.16 -17.92
N GLY A 183 -22.08 -31.29 -17.24
CA GLY A 183 -20.82 -32.02 -17.31
C GLY A 183 -19.66 -31.18 -16.77
N ARG A 184 -18.76 -30.75 -17.66
CA ARG A 184 -17.64 -29.84 -17.33
C ARG A 184 -17.90 -28.39 -17.67
N ASP A 185 -18.99 -28.09 -18.37
CA ASP A 185 -19.30 -26.74 -18.78
C ASP A 185 -19.97 -25.99 -17.64
N LEU A 186 -19.50 -24.77 -17.40
CA LEU A 186 -20.11 -23.79 -16.52
C LEU A 186 -20.88 -22.78 -17.37
N LEU A 187 -22.17 -22.64 -17.08
CA LEU A 187 -23.08 -21.81 -17.84
C LEU A 187 -23.75 -20.76 -16.94
N PHE A 188 -23.89 -19.56 -17.47
CA PHE A 188 -24.73 -18.50 -16.90
C PHE A 188 -25.87 -18.20 -17.86
N ASN A 189 -27.13 -18.36 -17.42
CA ASN A 189 -28.32 -18.17 -18.26
C ASN A 189 -28.23 -18.91 -19.63
N ASN A 190 -27.80 -20.18 -19.61
CA ASN A 190 -27.54 -21.01 -20.80
C ASN A 190 -26.39 -20.55 -21.72
N ILE A 191 -25.65 -19.50 -21.36
CA ILE A 191 -24.44 -19.08 -22.06
C ILE A 191 -23.26 -19.79 -21.42
N LYS A 192 -22.52 -20.58 -22.20
CA LYS A 192 -21.30 -21.24 -21.75
C LYS A 192 -20.20 -20.20 -21.50
N LEU A 193 -19.60 -20.24 -20.31
CA LEU A 193 -18.50 -19.37 -19.92
C LEU A 193 -17.17 -20.11 -20.00
N TYR A 194 -17.08 -21.28 -19.35
CA TYR A 194 -15.84 -22.02 -19.19
C TYR A 194 -16.08 -23.52 -19.18
N SER A 195 -15.12 -24.29 -19.70
CA SER A 195 -15.08 -25.75 -19.55
C SER A 195 -13.99 -26.12 -18.55
N LEU A 196 -14.39 -26.71 -17.43
CA LEU A 196 -13.45 -27.18 -16.41
C LEU A 196 -12.47 -28.19 -17.03
N THR A 197 -11.18 -27.98 -16.81
CA THR A 197 -10.11 -28.90 -17.17
C THR A 197 -10.02 -30.07 -16.18
N ASP A 198 -9.16 -31.06 -16.43
CA ASP A 198 -8.88 -32.11 -15.45
C ASP A 198 -8.32 -31.55 -14.14
N GLU A 199 -7.45 -30.53 -14.24
CA GLU A 199 -6.84 -29.87 -13.09
C GLU A 199 -7.88 -29.14 -12.24
N ASP A 200 -8.86 -28.49 -12.87
CA ASP A 200 -9.90 -27.68 -12.19
C ASP A 200 -10.88 -28.52 -11.35
N VAL A 201 -10.86 -29.84 -11.52
CA VAL A 201 -11.69 -30.80 -10.77
C VAL A 201 -10.86 -31.86 -10.04
N MET A 202 -9.54 -31.75 -10.09
CA MET A 202 -8.64 -32.73 -9.50
C MET A 202 -8.67 -32.65 -7.97
N GLU A 203 -9.11 -33.73 -7.32
CA GLU A 203 -9.09 -33.81 -5.86
C GLU A 203 -7.68 -34.06 -5.32
N MET A 204 -7.27 -33.25 -4.35
CA MET A 204 -5.93 -33.29 -3.77
C MET A 204 -5.87 -34.20 -2.54
N GLY A 205 -6.13 -35.49 -2.72
CA GLY A 205 -6.03 -36.50 -1.65
C GLY A 205 -6.75 -36.08 -0.36
N SER A 206 -6.02 -35.92 0.74
CA SER A 206 -6.55 -35.51 2.06
C SER A 206 -7.12 -34.08 2.11
N TRP A 207 -6.86 -33.27 1.09
CA TRP A 207 -7.26 -31.87 1.02
C TRP A 207 -8.58 -31.65 0.27
N GLY A 208 -9.14 -32.69 -0.37
CA GLY A 208 -10.43 -32.60 -1.03
C GLY A 208 -10.42 -31.92 -2.41
N ALA A 209 -11.62 -31.62 -2.91
CA ALA A 209 -11.83 -31.03 -4.23
C ALA A 209 -11.52 -29.53 -4.28
N PRO A 210 -11.18 -28.97 -5.45
CA PRO A 210 -11.02 -27.53 -5.63
C PRO A 210 -12.29 -26.76 -5.25
N VAL A 211 -12.13 -25.62 -4.61
CA VAL A 211 -13.23 -24.68 -4.33
C VAL A 211 -13.48 -23.84 -5.57
N GLN A 212 -14.75 -23.75 -5.96
CA GLN A 212 -15.19 -22.90 -7.06
C GLN A 212 -16.11 -21.82 -6.50
N THR A 213 -15.77 -20.56 -6.71
CA THR A 213 -16.64 -19.43 -6.36
C THR A 213 -16.95 -18.62 -7.60
N PHE A 214 -18.18 -18.11 -7.66
CA PHE A 214 -18.69 -17.37 -8.80
C PHE A 214 -19.27 -16.05 -8.32
N THR A 215 -18.84 -14.96 -8.97
CA THR A 215 -19.23 -13.60 -8.59
C THR A 215 -19.74 -12.86 -9.81
N LYS A 216 -20.89 -12.20 -9.67
CA LYS A 216 -21.49 -11.35 -10.69
C LYS A 216 -21.27 -9.89 -10.35
N PHE A 217 -20.81 -9.11 -11.33
CA PHE A 217 -20.73 -7.67 -11.26
C PHE A 217 -21.68 -7.05 -12.29
N ASP A 218 -22.39 -6.00 -11.89
CA ASP A 218 -23.25 -5.22 -12.77
C ASP A 218 -22.39 -4.17 -13.50
N ALA A 219 -22.34 -4.19 -14.82
CA ALA A 219 -21.52 -3.29 -15.65
C ALA A 219 -22.39 -2.21 -16.34
N GLY A 220 -23.45 -1.76 -15.66
CA GLY A 220 -24.41 -0.80 -16.21
C GLY A 220 -25.02 -1.28 -17.53
N ASP A 221 -25.09 -0.38 -18.52
CA ASP A 221 -25.62 -0.67 -19.85
C ASP A 221 -24.70 -1.59 -20.69
N GLN A 222 -23.47 -1.84 -20.24
CA GLN A 222 -22.53 -2.74 -20.91
C GLN A 222 -22.81 -4.23 -20.64
N GLY A 223 -23.69 -4.54 -19.69
CA GLY A 223 -24.08 -5.91 -19.35
C GLY A 223 -23.60 -6.33 -17.97
N VAL A 224 -23.07 -7.56 -17.86
CA VAL A 224 -22.60 -8.11 -16.58
C VAL A 224 -21.25 -8.80 -16.75
N ILE A 225 -20.41 -8.72 -15.72
CA ILE A 225 -19.15 -9.47 -15.68
C ILE A 225 -19.31 -10.63 -14.71
N ILE A 226 -18.99 -11.84 -15.16
CA ILE A 226 -18.96 -13.04 -14.32
C ILE A 226 -17.51 -13.42 -14.05
N SER A 227 -17.14 -13.45 -12.78
CA SER A 227 -15.85 -13.92 -12.30
C SER A 227 -15.97 -15.34 -11.78
N ILE A 228 -15.09 -16.23 -12.23
CA ILE A 228 -14.94 -17.61 -11.78
C ILE A 228 -13.59 -17.70 -11.08
N ASN A 229 -13.57 -18.00 -9.79
CA ASN A 229 -12.34 -18.22 -9.04
C ASN A 229 -12.27 -19.68 -8.57
N LEU A 230 -11.15 -20.33 -8.90
CA LEU A 230 -10.86 -21.73 -8.63
C LEU A 230 -9.66 -21.84 -7.70
N THR A 231 -9.86 -22.36 -6.49
CA THR A 231 -8.80 -22.47 -5.48
C THR A 231 -8.56 -23.93 -5.09
N LEU A 232 -7.31 -24.39 -5.16
CA LEU A 232 -6.94 -25.69 -4.62
C LEU A 232 -6.93 -25.64 -3.09
N GLN A 233 -7.50 -26.64 -2.42
CA GLN A 233 -7.57 -26.70 -0.95
C GLN A 233 -6.25 -27.12 -0.28
N VAL A 234 -5.10 -26.68 -0.79
CA VAL A 234 -3.80 -27.08 -0.24
C VAL A 234 -3.38 -26.21 0.95
N ALA A 235 -2.60 -26.80 1.85
CA ALA A 235 -1.87 -26.02 2.85
C ALA A 235 -0.89 -25.07 2.14
N ALA A 236 -1.16 -23.77 2.24
CA ALA A 236 -0.31 -22.72 1.68
C ALA A 236 0.23 -21.82 2.81
N ILE A 237 1.49 -21.41 2.68
CA ILE A 237 2.07 -20.38 3.54
C ILE A 237 1.74 -19.03 2.88
N GLY A 238 0.66 -18.39 3.33
CA GLY A 238 0.16 -17.12 2.80
C GLY A 238 -1.16 -17.25 2.03
N PRO A 239 -1.65 -16.17 1.39
CA PRO A 239 -2.91 -16.19 0.64
C PRO A 239 -2.85 -17.13 -0.57
N ASN A 240 -3.92 -17.90 -0.77
CA ASN A 240 -4.08 -18.78 -1.94
C ASN A 240 -5.13 -18.19 -2.88
N TYR A 241 -4.67 -17.52 -3.93
CA TYR A 241 -5.55 -16.82 -4.88
C TYR A 241 -6.18 -17.73 -5.94
N GLY A 242 -5.61 -18.91 -6.16
CA GLY A 242 -6.07 -19.81 -7.20
C GLY A 242 -5.97 -19.23 -8.60
N ARG A 243 -6.84 -19.70 -9.50
CA ARG A 243 -6.98 -19.20 -10.88
C ARG A 243 -8.28 -18.42 -11.01
N THR A 244 -8.24 -17.26 -11.66
CA THR A 244 -9.45 -16.46 -11.92
C THR A 244 -9.65 -16.28 -13.41
N PHE A 245 -10.90 -16.45 -13.84
CA PHE A 245 -11.37 -16.15 -15.18
C PHE A 245 -12.50 -15.13 -15.09
N ASN A 246 -12.48 -14.12 -15.93
CA ASN A 246 -13.50 -13.08 -15.94
C ASN A 246 -14.13 -13.01 -17.34
N PHE A 247 -15.46 -12.96 -17.40
CA PHE A 247 -16.20 -12.96 -18.66
C PHE A 247 -17.19 -11.80 -18.69
N LEU A 248 -17.11 -10.96 -19.72
CA LEU A 248 -18.15 -9.99 -20.05
C LEU A 248 -19.28 -10.72 -20.78
N ILE A 249 -20.50 -10.57 -20.27
CA ILE A 249 -21.72 -11.05 -20.91
C ILE A 249 -22.49 -9.85 -21.44
N ARG A 250 -22.53 -9.74 -22.77
CA ARG A 250 -23.16 -8.63 -23.47
C ARG A 250 -23.85 -9.13 -24.74
N ASN A 251 -25.08 -8.67 -24.97
CA ASN A 251 -25.88 -9.05 -26.15
C ASN A 251 -26.00 -10.57 -26.37
N GLY A 252 -26.06 -11.35 -25.29
CA GLY A 252 -26.14 -12.82 -25.34
C GLY A 252 -24.83 -13.55 -25.67
N LEU A 253 -23.70 -12.83 -25.74
CA LEU A 253 -22.37 -13.37 -25.97
C LEU A 253 -21.54 -13.27 -24.70
N ALA A 254 -20.69 -14.27 -24.47
CA ALA A 254 -19.65 -14.24 -23.44
C ALA A 254 -18.29 -14.00 -24.10
N THR A 255 -17.53 -13.04 -23.55
CA THR A 255 -16.18 -12.71 -23.98
C THR A 255 -15.25 -12.73 -22.77
N GLU A 256 -14.17 -13.49 -22.84
CA GLU A 256 -13.18 -13.53 -21.77
C GLU A 256 -12.42 -12.20 -21.69
N LEU A 257 -12.21 -11.72 -20.47
CA LEU A 257 -11.38 -10.56 -20.16
C LEU A 257 -9.95 -11.05 -19.89
N GLU A 258 -9.23 -11.39 -20.96
CA GLU A 258 -7.92 -12.07 -20.90
C GLU A 258 -6.86 -11.32 -20.08
N PHE A 259 -6.99 -10.01 -19.86
CA PHE A 259 -6.02 -9.23 -19.08
C PHE A 259 -6.34 -9.16 -17.57
N PHE A 260 -7.48 -9.72 -17.15
CA PHE A 260 -7.88 -9.81 -15.75
C PHE A 260 -7.88 -11.28 -15.31
N HIS A 261 -6.70 -11.80 -14.96
CA HIS A 261 -6.55 -13.16 -14.40
C HIS A 261 -6.60 -13.21 -12.86
N GLN A 262 -7.12 -12.16 -12.24
CA GLN A 262 -7.30 -12.04 -10.79
C GLN A 262 -8.73 -11.66 -10.44
N LYS A 263 -9.06 -11.75 -9.15
CA LYS A 263 -10.36 -11.33 -8.64
C LYS A 263 -10.55 -9.83 -8.86
N ILE A 264 -11.72 -9.46 -9.38
CA ILE A 264 -12.13 -8.06 -9.52
C ILE A 264 -12.65 -7.58 -8.16
N ASP A 265 -12.21 -6.39 -7.75
CA ASP A 265 -12.70 -5.76 -6.52
C ASP A 265 -13.89 -4.86 -6.80
N ARG A 266 -13.85 -4.10 -7.91
CA ARG A 266 -14.91 -3.15 -8.28
C ARG A 266 -15.16 -3.12 -9.79
N VAL A 267 -16.43 -2.99 -10.15
CA VAL A 267 -16.90 -2.67 -11.51
C VAL A 267 -17.77 -1.43 -11.40
N ILE A 268 -17.30 -0.31 -11.97
CA ILE A 268 -17.82 1.03 -11.71
C ILE A 268 -18.33 1.63 -13.03
N PRO A 269 -19.66 1.64 -13.27
CA PRO A 269 -20.24 2.29 -14.44
C PRO A 269 -20.08 3.82 -14.37
N ASN A 270 -19.70 4.42 -15.50
CA ASN A 270 -19.46 5.85 -15.62
C ASN A 270 -20.64 6.58 -16.32
N PRO A 271 -20.77 7.91 -16.14
CA PRO A 271 -21.82 8.70 -16.79
C PRO A 271 -21.77 8.70 -18.31
N ASP A 272 -20.58 8.53 -18.89
CA ASP A 272 -20.37 8.43 -20.33
C ASP A 272 -20.64 7.02 -20.88
N GLY A 273 -21.16 6.09 -20.07
CA GLY A 273 -21.48 4.72 -20.48
C GLY A 273 -20.28 3.77 -20.57
N SER A 274 -19.05 4.24 -20.32
CA SER A 274 -17.89 3.38 -20.08
C SER A 274 -17.95 2.74 -18.68
N VAL A 275 -17.11 1.76 -18.41
CA VAL A 275 -17.07 1.07 -17.11
C VAL A 275 -15.62 0.83 -16.68
N TRP A 276 -15.26 1.29 -15.48
CA TRP A 276 -13.99 0.90 -14.87
C TRP A 276 -14.07 -0.50 -14.28
N ILE A 277 -13.01 -1.28 -14.48
CA ILE A 277 -12.80 -2.59 -13.88
C ILE A 277 -11.50 -2.52 -13.09
N ALA A 278 -11.59 -2.65 -11.77
CA ALA A 278 -10.47 -2.43 -10.87
C ALA A 278 -10.24 -3.63 -9.96
N SER A 279 -8.97 -3.98 -9.80
CA SER A 279 -8.49 -4.91 -8.77
C SER A 279 -7.38 -4.23 -7.96
N ASP A 280 -7.50 -4.32 -6.65
CA ASP A 280 -6.51 -3.79 -5.72
C ASP A 280 -5.24 -4.66 -5.71
N ILE A 281 -4.18 -4.12 -5.12
CA ILE A 281 -2.94 -4.86 -4.93
C ILE A 281 -3.19 -6.06 -4.00
N LEU A 282 -2.73 -7.23 -4.40
CA LEU A 282 -2.93 -8.46 -3.63
C LEU A 282 -2.04 -8.47 -2.38
N PRO A 283 -2.58 -8.86 -1.21
CA PRO A 283 -1.73 -9.05 -0.03
C PRO A 283 -0.72 -10.18 -0.25
N SER A 284 0.42 -10.10 0.43
CA SER A 284 1.42 -11.15 0.50
C SER A 284 1.75 -11.40 1.96
N ARG A 285 2.49 -12.48 2.24
CA ARG A 285 2.92 -12.81 3.60
C ARG A 285 3.63 -11.64 4.30
N TYR A 286 4.37 -10.83 3.54
CA TYR A 286 5.22 -9.76 4.05
C TYR A 286 4.84 -8.39 3.48
N GLY A 287 3.56 -8.17 3.19
CA GLY A 287 3.06 -6.89 2.67
C GLY A 287 2.14 -7.12 1.47
N PHE A 288 2.58 -6.70 0.29
CA PHE A 288 1.80 -6.78 -0.94
C PHE A 288 2.58 -7.45 -2.07
N MET A 289 1.87 -7.94 -3.08
CA MET A 289 2.42 -8.53 -4.29
C MET A 289 2.57 -7.42 -5.34
N ALA A 290 3.80 -6.96 -5.57
CA ALA A 290 4.07 -5.98 -6.61
C ALA A 290 3.64 -6.51 -7.99
N GLY A 291 3.11 -5.61 -8.82
CA GLY A 291 2.61 -5.90 -10.15
C GLY A 291 1.24 -6.58 -10.18
N SER A 292 0.43 -6.46 -9.13
CA SER A 292 -0.90 -7.08 -9.05
C SER A 292 -2.06 -6.08 -9.03
N ALA A 293 -1.82 -4.78 -8.90
CA ALA A 293 -2.90 -3.80 -9.08
C ALA A 293 -3.24 -3.66 -10.57
N ARG A 294 -4.53 -3.79 -10.91
CA ARG A 294 -5.02 -3.78 -12.30
C ARG A 294 -6.16 -2.80 -12.46
N LEU A 295 -6.07 -1.97 -13.50
CA LEU A 295 -7.14 -1.08 -13.92
C LEU A 295 -7.38 -1.19 -15.42
N GLY A 296 -8.64 -1.31 -15.80
CA GLY A 296 -9.08 -1.36 -17.18
C GLY A 296 -10.35 -0.55 -17.39
N LEU A 297 -10.51 -0.01 -18.60
CA LEU A 297 -11.71 0.68 -19.04
C LEU A 297 -12.41 -0.14 -20.11
N LEU A 298 -13.64 -0.57 -19.85
CA LEU A 298 -14.56 -1.11 -20.84
C LEU A 298 -15.27 0.06 -21.54
N ASP A 299 -15.06 0.21 -22.85
CA ASP A 299 -15.72 1.24 -23.64
C ASP A 299 -17.14 0.84 -24.09
N GLN A 300 -17.83 1.76 -24.75
CA GLN A 300 -19.21 1.54 -25.21
C GLN A 300 -19.30 0.47 -26.30
N GLU A 301 -18.21 0.22 -27.02
CA GLU A 301 -18.11 -0.80 -28.05
C GLU A 301 -17.84 -2.19 -27.47
N GLY A 302 -17.50 -2.27 -26.18
CA GLY A 302 -17.26 -3.52 -25.47
C GLY A 302 -15.80 -3.95 -25.46
N HIS A 303 -14.88 -3.07 -25.86
CA HIS A 303 -13.45 -3.32 -25.79
C HIS A 303 -12.91 -2.89 -24.42
N VAL A 304 -12.01 -3.71 -23.88
CA VAL A 304 -11.29 -3.37 -22.65
C VAL A 304 -9.91 -2.81 -23.00
N ARG A 305 -9.63 -1.60 -22.52
CA ARG A 305 -8.31 -0.99 -22.55
C ARG A 305 -7.66 -1.11 -21.18
N MET A 306 -6.49 -1.76 -21.12
CA MET A 306 -5.71 -1.87 -19.88
C MET A 306 -4.93 -0.58 -19.64
N ILE A 307 -5.15 0.02 -18.47
CA ILE A 307 -4.48 1.28 -18.10
C ILE A 307 -3.03 1.03 -17.74
N ASN A 308 -2.72 -0.12 -17.11
CA ASN A 308 -1.35 -0.60 -16.90
C ASN A 308 -0.54 -0.54 -18.20
N ASP A 309 -1.09 -1.05 -19.31
CA ASP A 309 -0.43 -1.07 -20.61
C ASP A 309 -0.23 0.33 -21.18
N GLN A 310 -1.25 1.17 -21.10
CA GLN A 310 -1.20 2.54 -21.61
C GLN A 310 -0.18 3.40 -20.87
N LEU A 311 -0.08 3.23 -19.55
CA LEU A 311 0.84 4.00 -18.71
C LEU A 311 2.22 3.34 -18.58
N HIS A 312 2.38 2.12 -19.11
CA HIS A 312 3.57 1.29 -18.95
C HIS A 312 3.91 1.00 -17.48
N GLU A 313 2.90 0.77 -16.65
CA GLU A 313 3.02 0.65 -15.19
C GLU A 313 2.67 -0.75 -14.69
N SER A 314 3.57 -1.31 -13.89
CA SER A 314 3.42 -2.62 -13.25
C SER A 314 2.18 -2.65 -12.36
N ASP A 315 1.96 -1.58 -11.60
CA ASP A 315 0.80 -1.38 -10.73
C ASP A 315 0.10 -0.06 -11.06
N VAL A 316 -1.23 -0.12 -11.21
CA VAL A 316 -2.10 1.05 -11.24
C VAL A 316 -3.08 0.90 -10.08
N ILE A 317 -2.74 1.48 -8.94
CA ILE A 317 -3.52 1.36 -7.71
C ILE A 317 -4.65 2.38 -7.76
N THR A 318 -5.90 1.92 -7.71
CA THR A 318 -7.07 2.82 -7.72
C THR A 318 -7.49 3.13 -6.29
N LEU A 319 -7.54 4.40 -5.91
CA LEU A 319 -7.89 4.76 -4.53
C LEU A 319 -9.39 4.57 -4.27
N GLY A 320 -9.72 4.21 -3.02
CA GLY A 320 -11.10 4.11 -2.53
C GLY A 320 -11.82 2.82 -2.89
N ILE A 321 -11.27 1.96 -3.76
CA ILE A 321 -11.93 0.69 -4.14
C ILE A 321 -12.02 -0.31 -2.98
N SER A 322 -11.15 -0.20 -1.97
CA SER A 322 -11.17 -0.99 -0.75
C SER A 322 -11.87 -0.29 0.42
N ASN A 323 -12.35 0.95 0.23
CA ASN A 323 -13.08 1.69 1.26
C ASN A 323 -14.58 1.33 1.23
N PRO A 324 -15.13 0.66 2.27
CA PRO A 324 -16.55 0.33 2.32
C PRO A 324 -17.47 1.54 2.53
N ALA A 325 -16.97 2.60 3.17
CA ALA A 325 -17.74 3.80 3.51
C ALA A 325 -17.84 4.78 2.34
N LEU A 326 -16.99 4.64 1.31
CA LEU A 326 -17.04 5.43 0.08
C LEU A 326 -17.93 4.73 -0.96
N PRO A 327 -19.17 5.20 -1.23
CA PRO A 327 -20.10 4.45 -2.09
C PRO A 327 -19.67 4.39 -3.56
N ASN A 328 -18.93 5.40 -4.02
CA ASN A 328 -18.39 5.47 -5.36
C ASN A 328 -16.93 5.96 -5.34
N PRO A 329 -15.97 5.10 -5.71
CA PRO A 329 -14.58 5.52 -5.88
C PRO A 329 -14.38 6.57 -6.98
N ALA A 330 -15.17 6.50 -8.07
CA ALA A 330 -15.13 7.47 -9.15
C ALA A 330 -15.83 8.79 -8.77
N ASP A 331 -15.33 9.91 -9.30
CA ASP A 331 -15.98 11.20 -9.20
C ASP A 331 -17.25 11.27 -10.08
N LYS A 332 -17.99 12.37 -9.99
CA LYS A 332 -19.25 12.59 -10.72
C LYS A 332 -19.10 12.54 -12.24
N ASP A 333 -17.90 12.80 -12.76
CA ASP A 333 -17.56 12.72 -14.17
C ASP A 333 -16.97 11.36 -14.59
N GLY A 334 -16.81 10.43 -13.64
CA GLY A 334 -16.17 9.13 -13.85
C GLY A 334 -14.66 9.12 -13.62
N SER A 335 -14.03 10.24 -13.24
CA SER A 335 -12.59 10.30 -12.98
C SER A 335 -12.19 9.55 -11.70
N LEU A 336 -11.00 8.95 -11.69
CA LEU A 336 -10.44 8.20 -10.57
C LEU A 336 -9.15 8.82 -10.06
N TYR A 337 -8.93 8.76 -8.75
CA TYR A 337 -7.59 8.93 -8.19
C TYR A 337 -6.82 7.61 -8.30
N ILE A 338 -5.61 7.68 -8.85
CA ILE A 338 -4.71 6.52 -8.98
C ILE A 338 -3.33 6.83 -8.43
N ILE A 339 -2.66 5.79 -7.90
CA ILE A 339 -1.25 5.81 -7.54
C ILE A 339 -0.49 4.95 -8.54
N LEU A 340 0.59 5.52 -9.07
CA LEU A 340 1.57 4.82 -9.88
C LEU A 340 2.85 4.68 -9.06
N ASN A 341 3.39 3.48 -8.90
CA ASN A 341 4.64 3.28 -8.17
C ASN A 341 5.89 3.66 -8.99
N GLY A 342 5.74 3.98 -10.27
CA GLY A 342 6.85 4.27 -11.16
C GLY A 342 7.69 3.04 -11.44
N ILE A 343 7.06 1.88 -11.63
CA ILE A 343 7.75 0.62 -11.91
C ILE A 343 7.26 0.11 -13.27
N SER A 344 8.18 0.01 -14.22
CA SER A 344 7.89 -0.46 -15.57
C SER A 344 7.31 -1.88 -15.56
N GLN A 345 6.20 -2.09 -16.25
CA GLN A 345 5.63 -3.44 -16.40
C GLN A 345 6.44 -4.37 -17.31
N GLN A 346 7.39 -3.83 -18.09
CA GLN A 346 8.16 -4.62 -19.06
C GLN A 346 9.38 -5.29 -18.42
N ASP A 347 10.10 -4.55 -17.57
CA ASP A 347 11.38 -4.97 -16.99
C ASP A 347 11.48 -4.76 -15.48
N PHE A 348 10.39 -4.31 -14.82
CA PHE A 348 10.29 -4.10 -13.38
C PHE A 348 11.32 -3.12 -12.81
N LYS A 349 11.81 -2.18 -13.63
CA LYS A 349 12.70 -1.11 -13.19
C LYS A 349 11.96 0.18 -12.88
N GLU A 350 12.57 0.99 -12.03
CA GLU A 350 12.10 2.34 -11.71
C GLU A 350 12.05 3.24 -12.97
N GLN A 351 10.99 4.06 -13.04
CA GLN A 351 10.73 5.04 -14.07
C GLN A 351 10.14 6.33 -13.47
N GLY A 352 10.23 7.44 -14.20
CA GLY A 352 9.89 8.78 -13.70
C GLY A 352 8.40 9.09 -13.52
N THR A 353 7.55 8.08 -13.48
CA THR A 353 6.07 8.19 -13.45
C THR A 353 5.49 7.99 -12.05
N ALA A 354 6.30 7.69 -11.03
CA ALA A 354 5.85 7.54 -9.66
C ALA A 354 5.04 8.76 -9.18
N GLY A 355 3.83 8.57 -8.66
CA GLY A 355 3.04 9.70 -8.15
C GLY A 355 1.55 9.42 -7.95
N LEU A 356 0.87 10.46 -7.45
CA LEU A 356 -0.59 10.53 -7.37
C LEU A 356 -1.13 11.25 -8.60
N TYR A 357 -2.16 10.67 -9.23
CA TYR A 357 -2.78 11.19 -10.44
C TYR A 357 -4.30 11.19 -10.34
N MET A 358 -4.92 12.09 -11.08
CA MET A 358 -6.30 11.96 -11.53
C MET A 358 -6.30 11.33 -12.93
N LEU A 359 -7.17 10.34 -13.18
CA LEU A 359 -7.38 9.69 -14.47
C LEU A 359 -8.84 9.85 -14.89
N ASN A 360 -9.08 10.45 -16.06
CA ASN A 360 -10.44 10.55 -16.61
C ASN A 360 -10.79 9.39 -17.55
N THR A 361 -12.05 9.29 -17.96
CA THR A 361 -12.55 8.22 -18.85
C THR A 361 -12.05 8.34 -20.30
N ASN A 362 -11.51 9.50 -20.69
CA ASN A 362 -10.76 9.67 -21.94
C ASN A 362 -9.30 9.20 -21.84
N LEU A 363 -8.94 8.58 -20.70
CA LEU A 363 -7.63 8.03 -20.40
C LEU A 363 -6.51 9.08 -20.33
N GLN A 364 -6.87 10.31 -19.99
CA GLN A 364 -5.91 11.39 -19.74
C GLN A 364 -5.59 11.45 -18.26
N THR A 365 -4.30 11.65 -17.95
CA THR A 365 -3.82 11.77 -16.58
C THR A 365 -3.43 13.21 -16.25
N GLU A 366 -3.75 13.63 -15.03
CA GLU A 366 -3.24 14.84 -14.40
C GLU A 366 -2.42 14.43 -13.19
N ARG A 367 -1.14 14.79 -13.15
CA ARG A 367 -0.26 14.50 -12.01
C ARG A 367 -0.52 15.51 -10.91
N LEU A 368 -0.91 15.02 -9.73
CA LEU A 368 -1.20 15.82 -8.55
C LEU A 368 0.00 15.89 -7.60
N SER A 369 0.77 14.80 -7.51
CA SER A 369 1.98 14.72 -6.69
C SER A 369 3.04 13.86 -7.35
N ASP A 370 4.29 14.30 -7.27
CA ASP A 370 5.49 13.55 -7.67
C ASP A 370 6.03 12.68 -6.52
N HIS A 371 5.46 12.85 -5.33
CA HIS A 371 5.98 12.29 -4.10
C HIS A 371 5.13 11.11 -3.62
N LEU A 372 5.74 9.93 -3.52
CA LEU A 372 5.13 8.76 -2.91
C LEU A 372 5.87 8.43 -1.62
N PHE A 373 5.22 8.68 -0.49
CA PHE A 373 5.77 8.29 0.79
C PHE A 373 4.65 7.86 1.72
N GLY A 374 4.38 6.55 1.74
CA GLY A 374 3.30 5.97 2.53
C GLY A 374 2.17 5.33 1.72
N GLN A 375 1.12 4.96 2.42
CA GLN A 375 -0.10 4.36 1.88
C GLN A 375 -1.17 5.44 1.76
N TYR A 376 -1.68 5.61 0.55
CA TYR A 376 -2.73 6.58 0.25
C TYR A 376 -4.12 5.97 0.52
N TYR A 377 -5.01 6.77 1.08
CA TYR A 377 -6.36 6.38 1.44
C TYR A 377 -7.34 7.48 1.02
N LEU A 378 -8.38 7.11 0.28
CA LEU A 378 -9.48 8.00 -0.10
C LEU A 378 -10.66 7.75 0.84
N ASP A 379 -10.98 8.75 1.66
CA ASP A 379 -12.02 8.66 2.68
C ASP A 379 -13.44 8.78 2.08
N ASN A 380 -14.47 8.61 2.91
CA ASN A 380 -15.87 8.67 2.51
C ASN A 380 -16.33 10.06 1.99
N GLN A 381 -15.56 11.12 2.30
CA GLN A 381 -15.75 12.50 1.84
C GLN A 381 -14.82 12.86 0.69
N ARG A 382 -14.07 11.88 0.15
CA ARG A 382 -13.09 12.03 -0.93
C ARG A 382 -11.87 12.90 -0.57
N HIS A 383 -11.55 13.04 0.71
CA HIS A 383 -10.25 13.54 1.17
C HIS A 383 -9.20 12.44 1.04
N ILE A 384 -7.99 12.84 0.66
CA ILE A 384 -6.84 11.92 0.57
C ILE A 384 -6.02 12.03 1.85
N PHE A 385 -5.89 10.91 2.56
CA PHE A 385 -4.98 10.75 3.67
C PHE A 385 -3.80 9.88 3.27
N ILE A 386 -2.62 10.19 3.82
CA ILE A 386 -1.39 9.43 3.59
C ILE A 386 -0.93 8.89 4.94
N LYS A 387 -0.88 7.55 5.05
CA LYS A 387 -0.24 6.87 6.17
C LYS A 387 1.23 6.64 5.82
N HIS A 388 2.11 7.38 6.47
CA HIS A 388 3.55 7.29 6.26
C HIS A 388 4.11 5.96 6.79
N PRO A 389 5.35 5.56 6.45
CA PRO A 389 5.94 4.31 6.96
C PRO A 389 5.99 4.23 8.50
N ASN A 390 6.03 5.37 9.19
CA ASN A 390 6.01 5.48 10.65
C ASN A 390 4.60 5.83 11.19
N ASN A 391 4.49 6.16 12.48
CA ASN A 391 3.25 6.66 13.11
C ASN A 391 2.93 8.12 12.69
N THR A 392 2.87 8.41 11.39
CA THR A 392 2.51 9.72 10.85
C THR A 392 1.34 9.60 9.89
N ILE A 393 0.36 10.48 10.07
CA ILE A 393 -0.75 10.68 9.14
C ILE A 393 -0.66 12.10 8.59
N GLU A 394 -0.85 12.20 7.28
CA GLU A 394 -0.97 13.45 6.56
C GLU A 394 -2.34 13.54 5.88
N ASN A 395 -2.96 14.71 5.95
CA ASN A 395 -4.07 15.07 5.08
C ASN A 395 -3.49 15.81 3.87
N TYR A 396 -3.53 15.16 2.72
CA TYR A 396 -2.91 15.66 1.50
C TYR A 396 -3.51 16.99 1.02
N VAL A 397 -4.82 17.20 1.23
CA VAL A 397 -5.53 18.40 0.76
C VAL A 397 -5.18 19.62 1.62
N THR A 398 -5.12 19.45 2.93
CA THR A 398 -4.84 20.55 3.87
C THR A 398 -3.35 20.74 4.14
N GLY A 399 -2.53 19.74 3.82
CA GLY A 399 -1.11 19.68 4.20
C GLY A 399 -0.89 19.48 5.70
N GLU A 400 -1.94 19.17 6.47
CA GLU A 400 -1.81 18.92 7.89
C GLU A 400 -1.15 17.57 8.14
N VAL A 401 -0.07 17.58 8.92
CA VAL A 401 0.68 16.39 9.30
C VAL A 401 0.69 16.23 10.81
N ARG A 402 0.48 15.00 11.30
CA ARG A 402 0.59 14.64 12.72
C ARG A 402 1.41 13.36 12.87
N THR A 403 2.30 13.37 13.84
CA THR A 403 3.20 12.26 14.17
C THR A 403 3.05 11.94 15.64
N TRP A 404 3.03 10.65 15.98
CA TRP A 404 3.01 10.17 17.36
C TRP A 404 4.18 9.24 17.63
N PHE A 405 4.75 9.32 18.83
CA PHE A 405 5.80 8.40 19.23
C PHE A 405 5.22 7.10 19.79
N ASP A 406 5.95 6.00 19.60
CA ASP A 406 5.57 4.68 20.10
C ASP A 406 5.27 4.69 21.60
N TYR A 407 6.08 5.41 22.38
CA TYR A 407 5.90 5.47 23.84
C TYR A 407 4.64 6.23 24.24
N GLU A 408 4.21 7.23 23.44
CA GLU A 408 2.98 7.99 23.70
C GLU A 408 1.76 7.08 23.49
N LEU A 409 1.76 6.35 22.38
CA LEU A 409 0.68 5.41 22.06
C LEU A 409 0.67 4.24 23.04
N ALA A 410 1.82 3.66 23.37
CA ALA A 410 1.92 2.55 24.33
C ALA A 410 1.38 2.90 25.73
N GLN A 411 1.49 4.17 26.14
CA GLN A 411 1.01 4.67 27.42
C GLN A 411 -0.44 5.20 27.39
N MET A 412 -1.03 5.35 26.19
CA MET A 412 -2.43 5.72 26.03
C MET A 412 -3.31 4.65 26.68
N LYS A 413 -4.22 5.10 27.55
CA LYS A 413 -5.07 4.24 28.38
C LYS A 413 -6.32 3.78 27.67
#